data_AF-A0A9X1T4M7-F1
#
_entry.id   AF-A0A9X1T4M7-F1
#
_cell.length_a   1.000
_cell.length_b   1.000
_cell.length_c   1.000
_cell.angle_alpha   90.00
_cell.angle_beta   90.00
_cell.angle_gamma   90.00
#
_symmetry.space_group_name_H-M   'P 1'
#
loop_
_entity.id
_entity.type
_entity.pdbx_description
1 polymer ?
#
loop_
_entity_poly.entity_id
_entity_poly.type
_entity_poly.pdbx_seq_one_letter_code
_entity_poly.pdbx_strand_id
1 'polypeptide(L)'
;MPSRTSIRCARLALSAAALAAGLMVGTVPAVAYDLYDHNGSLMRLDDSGGRVTIRYETPKRGLAKHGVRPGTVLFRGRFEGRGLAGVAYVFRQGCEPAAYNVAGPATGGGTIYLTGAAPIRAKGSCRVTGYSENSGNARLVFEEFQGDD
;
A
#
# COMPACT_ATOMS: atom_id res chain seq x y z
N MET A 1 -75.15 48.31 33.14
CA MET A 1 -75.38 47.32 32.06
C MET A 1 -74.16 47.29 31.15
N PRO A 2 -73.76 46.12 30.63
CA PRO A 2 -72.39 45.60 30.63
C PRO A 2 -71.60 45.93 29.35
N SER A 3 -70.28 45.69 29.32
CA SER A 3 -69.66 44.79 28.32
C SER A 3 -68.11 44.74 28.40
N ARG A 4 -67.63 43.55 28.81
CA ARG A 4 -66.56 42.70 28.22
C ARG A 4 -65.14 43.26 27.97
N THR A 5 -64.22 42.80 28.83
CA THR A 5 -63.05 41.94 28.54
C THR A 5 -62.42 41.98 27.14
N SER A 6 -61.13 42.28 27.04
CA SER A 6 -60.15 41.35 26.45
C SER A 6 -58.69 41.77 26.70
N ILE A 7 -57.93 40.83 27.27
CA ILE A 7 -56.49 40.86 27.50
C ILE A 7 -55.77 40.65 26.16
N ARG A 8 -54.78 41.48 25.82
CA ARG A 8 -53.84 41.15 24.73
C ARG A 8 -52.42 40.97 25.29
N CYS A 9 -51.96 39.73 25.06
CA CYS A 9 -50.65 39.18 25.35
C CYS A 9 -49.50 40.05 24.83
N ALA A 10 -48.54 40.33 25.71
CA ALA A 10 -47.20 40.74 25.33
C ALA A 10 -46.48 39.57 24.65
N ARG A 11 -45.74 39.84 23.57
CA ARG A 11 -44.72 38.96 23.04
C ARG A 11 -43.46 39.79 22.81
N LEU A 12 -42.55 39.75 23.79
CA LEU A 12 -41.15 40.13 23.57
C LEU A 12 -40.53 39.07 22.68
N ALA A 13 -40.03 39.45 21.50
CA ALA A 13 -39.15 38.63 20.70
C ALA A 13 -37.70 39.05 21.00
N LEU A 14 -36.96 38.27 21.78
CA LEU A 14 -35.50 38.37 21.84
C LEU A 14 -34.93 37.57 20.67
N SER A 15 -34.43 38.26 19.65
CA SER A 15 -33.66 37.64 18.56
C SER A 15 -32.23 37.41 19.01
N ALA A 16 -31.91 36.16 19.38
CA ALA A 16 -30.53 35.71 19.55
C ALA A 16 -29.93 35.38 18.17
N ALA A 17 -29.07 36.24 17.65
CA ALA A 17 -28.26 35.93 16.48
C ALA A 17 -26.99 35.18 16.95
N ALA A 18 -27.05 33.85 17.01
CA ALA A 18 -25.87 33.02 17.22
C ALA A 18 -25.09 32.90 15.90
N LEU A 19 -23.86 33.44 15.87
CA LEU A 19 -22.91 33.18 14.80
C LEU A 19 -22.44 31.72 14.90
N ALA A 20 -22.99 30.84 14.07
CA ALA A 20 -22.48 29.50 13.89
C ALA A 20 -21.19 29.54 13.05
N ALA A 21 -20.04 29.38 13.69
CA ALA A 21 -18.78 29.10 13.00
C ALA A 21 -18.83 27.65 12.46
N GLY A 22 -18.87 27.51 11.13
CA GLY A 22 -18.96 26.21 10.47
C GLY A 22 -17.68 25.39 10.64
N LEU A 23 -17.83 24.13 11.09
CA LEU A 23 -16.77 23.12 11.02
C LEU A 23 -16.57 22.73 9.55
N MET A 24 -15.46 23.16 8.95
CA MET A 24 -14.98 22.59 7.69
C MET A 24 -14.33 21.23 7.97
N VAL A 25 -15.11 20.17 7.89
CA VAL A 25 -14.57 18.80 7.86
C VAL A 25 -13.99 18.56 6.47
N GLY A 26 -12.67 18.72 6.33
CA GLY A 26 -11.97 18.34 5.10
C GLY A 26 -12.00 16.83 4.92
N THR A 27 -12.58 16.35 3.82
CA THR A 27 -12.51 14.94 3.45
C THR A 27 -11.12 14.62 2.93
N VAL A 28 -10.32 13.88 3.71
CA VAL A 28 -9.07 13.31 3.23
C VAL A 28 -9.43 12.15 2.30
N PRO A 29 -9.07 12.15 1.01
CA PRO A 29 -9.33 11.00 0.16
C PRO A 29 -8.55 9.79 0.71
N ALA A 30 -9.24 8.68 0.93
CA ALA A 30 -8.59 7.41 1.21
C ALA A 30 -7.89 6.96 -0.08
N VAL A 31 -6.56 6.89 -0.05
CA VAL A 31 -5.79 6.33 -1.16
C VAL A 31 -6.00 4.82 -1.11
N ALA A 32 -6.76 4.27 -2.05
CA ALA A 32 -6.92 2.83 -2.16
C ALA A 32 -5.56 2.22 -2.55
N TYR A 33 -5.04 1.35 -1.70
CA TYR A 33 -3.89 0.50 -1.99
C TYR A 33 -4.29 -0.95 -1.71
N ASP A 34 -3.74 -1.86 -2.50
CA ASP A 34 -3.99 -3.29 -2.30
C ASP A 34 -2.91 -3.84 -1.37
N LEU A 35 -3.33 -4.71 -0.45
CA LEU A 35 -2.45 -5.41 0.47
C LEU A 35 -2.25 -6.85 0.02
N TYR A 36 -1.04 -7.37 0.21
CA TYR A 36 -0.69 -8.74 -0.15
C TYR A 36 0.20 -9.38 0.93
N ASP A 37 0.07 -10.68 1.18
CA ASP A 37 1.14 -11.45 1.81
C ASP A 37 2.21 -11.78 0.78
N HIS A 38 3.46 -11.62 1.20
CA HIS A 38 4.62 -12.19 0.52
C HIS A 38 5.58 -12.81 1.53
N ASN A 39 5.62 -14.14 1.56
CA ASN A 39 6.54 -14.91 2.41
C ASN A 39 6.43 -14.52 3.89
N GLY A 40 5.22 -14.26 4.37
CA GLY A 40 4.91 -13.86 5.75
C GLY A 40 5.22 -12.39 6.05
N SER A 41 5.32 -11.55 5.02
CA SER A 41 5.41 -10.08 5.17
C SER A 41 4.20 -9.45 4.50
N LEU A 42 3.61 -8.46 5.16
CA LEU A 42 2.56 -7.65 4.55
C LEU A 42 3.19 -6.66 3.58
N MET A 43 2.67 -6.65 2.36
CA MET A 43 3.12 -5.83 1.25
C MET A 43 2.00 -4.87 0.84
N ARG A 44 2.38 -3.66 0.44
CA ARG A 44 1.50 -2.68 -0.16
C ARG A 44 1.83 -2.56 -1.64
N LEU A 45 0.81 -2.61 -2.49
CA LEU A 45 0.88 -2.28 -3.90
C LEU A 45 0.31 -0.88 -4.13
N ASP A 46 1.16 0.01 -4.64
CA ASP A 46 0.76 1.34 -5.11
C ASP A 46 0.66 1.32 -6.65
N ASP A 47 -0.50 1.66 -7.22
CA ASP A 47 -0.67 1.94 -8.65
C ASP A 47 -0.84 3.44 -8.89
N SER A 48 0.00 3.99 -9.77
CA SER A 48 -0.10 5.36 -10.25
C SER A 48 -0.08 5.38 -11.78
N GLY A 49 -1.26 5.37 -12.39
CA GLY A 49 -1.41 5.46 -13.85
C GLY A 49 -0.77 4.30 -14.60
N GLY A 50 -0.84 3.09 -14.04
CA GLY A 50 -0.28 1.87 -14.61
C GLY A 50 1.17 1.59 -14.21
N ARG A 51 1.79 2.46 -13.40
CA ARG A 51 3.09 2.23 -12.78
C ARG A 51 2.87 1.62 -11.40
N VAL A 52 3.45 0.45 -11.18
CA VAL A 52 3.26 -0.34 -9.97
C VAL A 52 4.51 -0.32 -9.11
N THR A 53 4.35 -0.04 -7.83
CA THR A 53 5.39 -0.25 -6.82
C THR A 53 4.87 -1.17 -5.73
N ILE A 54 5.58 -2.26 -5.44
CA ILE A 54 5.28 -3.14 -4.31
C ILE A 54 6.35 -2.95 -3.24
N ARG A 55 5.92 -2.59 -2.03
CA ARG A 55 6.80 -2.29 -0.89
C ARG A 55 6.38 -3.05 0.36
N TYR A 56 7.30 -3.22 1.28
CA TYR A 56 7.00 -3.79 2.59
C TYR A 56 6.15 -2.81 3.41
N GLU A 57 4.93 -3.19 3.75
CA GLU A 57 4.13 -2.50 4.76
C GLU A 57 4.62 -2.92 6.15
N THR A 58 4.55 -4.23 6.41
CA THR A 58 5.01 -4.86 7.66
C THR A 58 5.98 -5.99 7.31
N PRO A 59 7.30 -5.73 7.25
CA PRO A 59 8.28 -6.76 6.97
C PRO A 59 8.34 -7.79 8.11
N LYS A 60 8.49 -9.08 7.77
CA LYS A 60 8.75 -10.10 8.80
C LYS A 60 10.04 -9.80 9.56
N ARG A 61 10.04 -10.07 10.87
CA ARG A 61 11.14 -9.75 11.81
C ARG A 61 12.53 -10.16 11.31
N GLY A 62 12.63 -11.33 10.67
CA GLY A 62 13.90 -11.86 10.18
C GLY A 62 14.58 -11.06 9.07
N LEU A 63 13.86 -10.15 8.39
CA LEU A 63 14.41 -9.32 7.33
C LEU A 63 15.17 -8.09 7.85
N ALA A 64 14.99 -7.73 9.12
CA ALA A 64 15.56 -6.51 9.67
C ALA A 64 17.10 -6.47 9.59
N LYS A 65 17.76 -7.62 9.78
CA LYS A 65 19.21 -7.79 9.64
C LYS A 65 19.71 -7.58 8.20
N HIS A 66 18.82 -7.64 7.22
CA HIS A 66 19.12 -7.40 5.80
C HIS A 66 18.82 -5.96 5.36
N GLY A 67 18.54 -5.06 6.30
CA GLY A 67 18.24 -3.65 6.01
C GLY A 67 16.80 -3.38 5.58
N VAL A 68 15.94 -4.41 5.50
CA VAL A 68 14.53 -4.23 5.14
C VAL A 68 13.75 -3.61 6.30
N ARG A 69 13.01 -2.55 6.00
CA ARG A 69 12.15 -1.78 6.92
C ARG A 69 10.81 -1.47 6.24
N PRO A 70 9.76 -1.07 6.99
CA PRO A 70 8.55 -0.51 6.38
C PRO A 70 8.90 0.54 5.31
N GLY A 71 8.21 0.48 4.18
CA GLY A 71 8.46 1.32 3.00
C GLY A 71 9.53 0.83 2.03
N THR A 72 10.35 -0.16 2.41
CA THR A 72 11.38 -0.74 1.52
C THR A 72 10.73 -1.32 0.27
N VAL A 73 11.25 -0.97 -0.91
CA VAL A 73 10.66 -1.38 -2.19
C VAL A 73 11.20 -2.75 -2.60
N LEU A 74 10.30 -3.72 -2.79
CA LEU A 74 10.66 -5.05 -3.31
C LEU A 74 10.58 -5.10 -4.83
N PHE A 75 9.63 -4.38 -5.43
CA PHE A 75 9.40 -4.39 -6.87
C PHE A 75 8.97 -3.01 -7.40
N ARG A 76 9.45 -2.67 -8.61
CA ARG A 76 8.97 -1.55 -9.42
C ARG A 76 8.71 -2.02 -10.84
N GLY A 77 7.56 -1.68 -11.39
CA GLY A 77 7.21 -2.09 -12.73
C GLY A 77 6.00 -1.36 -13.28
N ARG A 78 5.33 -2.01 -14.21
CA ARG A 78 4.11 -1.53 -14.86
C ARG A 78 3.22 -2.70 -15.24
N PHE A 79 1.95 -2.41 -15.47
CA PHE A 79 1.06 -3.37 -16.13
C PHE A 79 1.50 -3.60 -17.57
N GLU A 80 1.54 -4.86 -17.96
CA GLU A 80 1.74 -5.32 -19.34
C GLU A 80 0.68 -6.36 -19.67
N GLY A 81 -0.35 -5.94 -20.41
CA GLY A 81 -1.53 -6.77 -20.67
C GLY A 81 -2.26 -7.14 -19.37
N ARG A 82 -2.33 -8.44 -19.07
CA ARG A 82 -2.94 -8.99 -17.83
C ARG A 82 -1.90 -9.33 -16.75
N GLY A 83 -0.70 -8.76 -16.86
CA GLY A 83 0.42 -9.06 -16.00
C GLY A 83 1.17 -7.82 -15.55
N LEU A 84 2.25 -8.05 -14.82
CA LEU A 84 3.24 -7.04 -14.47
C LEU A 84 4.59 -7.42 -15.06
N ALA A 85 5.37 -6.41 -15.43
CA ALA A 85 6.78 -6.56 -15.75
C ALA A 85 7.59 -5.43 -15.10
N GLY A 86 8.79 -5.75 -14.63
CA GLY A 86 9.64 -4.77 -13.96
C GLY A 86 10.88 -5.34 -13.31
N VAL A 87 11.33 -4.66 -12.27
CA VAL A 87 12.55 -4.96 -11.52
C VAL A 87 12.17 -5.33 -10.09
N ALA A 88 12.64 -6.49 -9.65
CA ALA A 88 12.61 -6.91 -8.26
C ALA A 88 13.99 -6.76 -7.61
N TYR A 89 14.02 -6.72 -6.27
CA TYR A 89 15.25 -6.53 -5.50
C TYR A 89 15.49 -7.66 -4.49
N VAL A 90 16.74 -8.13 -4.39
CA VAL A 90 17.18 -9.11 -3.38
C VAL A 90 18.07 -8.44 -2.34
N PHE A 91 17.68 -8.59 -1.08
CA PHE A 91 18.36 -8.00 0.07
C PHE A 91 19.34 -8.97 0.72
N ARG A 92 20.52 -8.47 1.12
CA ARG A 92 21.51 -9.21 1.91
C ARG A 92 22.11 -8.26 2.92
N GLN A 93 22.43 -8.77 4.10
CA GLN A 93 23.06 -7.98 5.16
C GLN A 93 24.37 -7.37 4.67
N GLY A 94 24.52 -6.06 4.88
CA GLY A 94 25.72 -5.30 4.50
C GLY A 94 25.90 -5.08 2.99
N CYS A 95 24.88 -5.38 2.18
CA CYS A 95 24.93 -5.16 0.74
C CYS A 95 23.80 -4.26 0.28
N GLU A 96 24.09 -3.42 -0.72
CA GLU A 96 23.06 -2.74 -1.50
C GLU A 96 22.08 -3.76 -2.12
N PRO A 97 20.80 -3.41 -2.35
CA PRO A 97 19.85 -4.30 -3.00
C PRO A 97 20.33 -4.72 -4.40
N ALA A 98 20.26 -6.02 -4.73
CA ALA A 98 20.56 -6.49 -6.09
C ALA A 98 19.28 -6.56 -6.91
N ALA A 99 19.25 -5.83 -8.02
CA ALA A 99 18.14 -5.77 -8.96
C ALA A 99 18.15 -6.94 -9.96
N TYR A 100 16.97 -7.37 -10.39
CA TYR A 100 16.79 -8.31 -11.50
C TYR A 100 15.40 -8.17 -12.13
N ASN A 101 15.29 -8.50 -13.41
CA ASN A 101 14.04 -8.39 -14.15
C ASN A 101 13.11 -9.54 -13.77
N VAL A 102 11.83 -9.22 -13.60
CA VAL A 102 10.77 -10.20 -13.39
C VAL A 102 9.54 -9.80 -14.18
N ALA A 103 8.78 -10.80 -14.61
CA ALA A 103 7.49 -10.59 -15.24
C ALA A 103 6.56 -11.77 -14.94
N GLY A 104 5.26 -11.56 -15.11
CA GLY A 104 4.28 -12.63 -15.03
C GLY A 104 2.86 -12.13 -14.80
N PRO A 105 1.91 -13.06 -14.67
CA PRO A 105 0.50 -12.72 -14.54
C PRO A 105 0.18 -12.02 -13.20
N ALA A 106 -0.77 -11.09 -13.26
CA ALA A 106 -1.38 -10.45 -12.12
C ALA A 106 -2.89 -10.54 -12.32
N THR A 107 -3.52 -11.55 -11.73
CA THR A 107 -4.99 -11.64 -11.73
C THR A 107 -5.50 -10.58 -10.76
N GLY A 108 -6.21 -9.56 -11.24
CA GLY A 108 -6.78 -8.53 -10.37
C GLY A 108 -7.66 -9.14 -9.28
N GLY A 109 -7.47 -8.73 -8.02
CA GLY A 109 -8.18 -9.27 -6.85
C GLY A 109 -7.80 -10.71 -6.48
N GLY A 110 -6.52 -11.07 -6.63
CA GLY A 110 -6.06 -12.45 -6.42
C GLY A 110 -4.55 -12.56 -6.26
N THR A 111 -3.92 -13.54 -6.90
CA THR A 111 -2.49 -13.77 -6.76
C THR A 111 -1.67 -13.14 -7.88
N ILE A 112 -0.59 -12.44 -7.53
CA ILE A 112 0.42 -11.97 -8.47
C ILE A 112 1.56 -12.99 -8.49
N TYR A 113 1.90 -13.49 -9.67
CA TYR A 113 3.01 -14.42 -9.88
C TYR A 113 4.04 -13.80 -10.81
N LEU A 114 5.21 -13.46 -10.27
CA LEU A 114 6.33 -12.93 -11.06
C LEU A 114 7.49 -13.91 -11.04
N THR A 115 8.15 -14.09 -12.18
CA THR A 115 9.34 -14.92 -12.30
C THR A 115 10.47 -14.19 -13.01
N GLY A 116 11.70 -14.56 -12.67
CA GLY A 116 12.90 -14.06 -13.32
C GLY A 116 14.18 -14.66 -12.74
N ALA A 117 15.27 -14.61 -13.49
CA ALA A 117 16.55 -15.14 -13.03
C ALA A 117 17.11 -14.26 -11.90
N ALA A 118 17.11 -14.76 -10.66
CA ALA A 118 17.52 -13.99 -9.49
C ALA A 118 19.06 -13.97 -9.34
N PRO A 119 19.63 -12.88 -8.81
CA PRO A 119 21.08 -12.71 -8.71
C PRO A 119 21.69 -13.66 -7.68
N ILE A 120 22.74 -14.37 -8.08
CA ILE A 120 23.60 -15.18 -7.21
C ILE A 120 24.77 -14.31 -6.76
N ARG A 121 24.96 -14.18 -5.45
CA ARG A 121 26.11 -13.46 -4.88
C ARG A 121 27.20 -14.42 -4.46
N ALA A 122 28.45 -14.00 -4.65
CA ALA A 122 29.60 -14.69 -4.11
C ALA A 122 29.48 -14.86 -2.58
N LYS A 123 30.02 -15.97 -2.06
CA LYS A 123 30.07 -16.22 -0.61
C LYS A 123 30.83 -15.08 0.08
N GLY A 124 30.27 -14.55 1.17
CA GLY A 124 30.86 -13.44 1.93
C GLY A 124 30.95 -12.08 1.21
N SER A 125 30.39 -11.91 0.01
CA SER A 125 30.54 -10.67 -0.77
C SER A 125 29.22 -10.18 -1.37
N CYS A 126 29.16 -8.89 -1.71
CA CYS A 126 28.03 -8.29 -2.41
C CYS A 126 28.08 -8.48 -3.93
N ARG A 127 29.22 -8.95 -4.47
CA ARG A 127 29.43 -9.16 -5.90
C ARG A 127 28.47 -10.24 -6.43
N VAL A 128 27.68 -9.87 -7.43
CA VAL A 128 26.87 -10.81 -8.21
C VAL A 128 27.78 -11.58 -9.16
N THR A 129 27.65 -12.90 -9.19
CA THR A 129 28.48 -13.82 -9.99
C THR A 129 27.69 -14.61 -11.02
N GLY A 130 26.36 -14.46 -11.03
CA GLY A 130 25.48 -15.14 -11.97
C GLY A 130 24.02 -14.89 -11.63
N TYR A 131 23.14 -15.52 -12.39
CA TYR A 131 21.69 -15.45 -12.21
C TYR A 131 21.10 -16.85 -12.31
N SER A 132 20.01 -17.12 -11.58
CA SER A 132 19.36 -18.43 -11.59
C SER A 132 17.85 -18.32 -11.49
N GLU A 133 17.18 -19.03 -12.39
CA GLU A 133 15.73 -19.23 -12.42
C GLU A 133 15.25 -20.25 -11.38
N ASN A 134 16.16 -21.00 -10.76
CA ASN A 134 15.87 -22.06 -9.81
C ASN A 134 16.13 -21.65 -8.35
N SER A 135 16.38 -20.36 -8.09
CA SER A 135 16.60 -19.87 -6.73
C SER A 135 15.28 -19.54 -6.03
N GLY A 136 15.27 -19.53 -4.68
CA GLY A 136 14.09 -19.13 -3.91
C GLY A 136 13.63 -17.67 -4.17
N ASN A 137 14.49 -16.83 -4.73
CA ASN A 137 14.12 -15.47 -5.14
C ASN A 137 13.66 -15.40 -6.61
N ALA A 138 13.74 -16.48 -7.38
CA ALA A 138 13.37 -16.46 -8.81
C ALA A 138 11.86 -16.43 -9.04
N ARG A 139 11.07 -16.69 -7.99
CA ARG A 139 9.61 -16.71 -8.02
C ARG A 139 9.07 -15.86 -6.89
N LEU A 140 8.31 -14.84 -7.23
CA LEU A 140 7.62 -13.95 -6.30
C LEU A 140 6.13 -14.23 -6.40
N VAL A 141 5.55 -14.57 -5.26
CA VAL A 141 4.12 -14.80 -5.12
C VAL A 141 3.60 -13.77 -4.15
N PHE A 142 2.59 -13.02 -4.55
CA PHE A 142 1.88 -12.08 -3.70
C PHE A 142 0.43 -12.55 -3.65
N GLU A 143 -0.02 -12.95 -2.47
CA GLU A 143 -1.39 -13.41 -2.25
C GLU A 143 -2.17 -12.27 -1.65
N GLU A 144 -3.30 -11.89 -2.25
CA GLU A 144 -4.12 -10.80 -1.74
C GLU A 144 -4.43 -11.00 -0.26
N PHE A 145 -4.15 -9.96 0.53
CA PHE A 145 -4.42 -9.95 1.95
C PHE A 145 -5.85 -9.45 2.17
N GLN A 146 -6.77 -10.38 2.35
CA GLN A 146 -8.12 -10.10 2.82
C GLN A 146 -8.02 -9.94 4.33
N GLY A 147 -8.05 -8.70 4.82
CA GLY A 147 -8.12 -8.46 6.27
C GLY A 147 -9.43 -9.05 6.79
N ASP A 148 -9.37 -9.84 7.85
CA ASP A 148 -10.59 -10.31 8.53
C ASP A 148 -11.34 -9.09 9.09
N ASP A 149 -12.56 -8.85 8.59
CA ASP A 149 -13.47 -7.75 8.99
C ASP A 149 -13.91 -7.83 10.47
#